data_AF-A0AAU1HJW8-F1
#
_entry.id   AF-A0AAU1HJW8-F1
#
_cell.length_a   1.000
_cell.length_b   1.000
_cell.length_c   1.000
_cell.angle_alpha   90.00
_cell.angle_beta   90.00
_cell.angle_gamma   90.00
#
_symmetry.space_group_name_H-M   'P 1'
#
loop_
_entity.id
_entity.type
_entity.pdbx_description
1 polymer ?
#
loop_
_entity_poly.entity_id
_entity_poly.type
_entity_poly.pdbx_seq_one_letter_code
_entity_poly.pdbx_strand_id
1 'polypeptide(L)'
;MSVLVGLVVILGMLVIVPLGLRLTEDPRLDRVRRLWPLFAVPGALSLWLPRGGAAGTLALCYALGTLVLAAHAPLRLVRTRRAGPAEVALLTALVTPSVAALALVAERSGHALFGFGLGILALTVPHFHFAGFAAALVAGLVCCAEDGPAGRFAALSVPSGTLLVLLGYFTGEGTELAGAVVLTAGMWTVALLTWRTARAPGRDRTTGVLLAVSAAVLVATMVLALSWALGEATGLPHPTLTWMAATHGLGNALGFALCALLARRRLQTLTRPEGGPA
;
A
#
# COMPACT_ATOMS: atom_id res chain seq x y z
N MET A 1 9.50 -16.99 6.73
CA MET A 1 8.27 -16.35 6.21
C MET A 1 7.24 -17.45 5.98
N SER A 2 5.98 -17.26 6.37
CA SER A 2 4.94 -18.25 6.06
C SER A 2 4.55 -18.19 4.59
N VAL A 3 3.99 -19.28 4.06
CA VAL A 3 3.52 -19.36 2.66
C VAL A 3 2.50 -18.25 2.38
N LEU A 4 1.57 -18.02 3.31
CA LEU A 4 0.57 -16.96 3.21
C LEU A 4 1.20 -15.57 3.03
N VAL A 5 2.15 -15.21 3.89
CA VAL A 5 2.84 -13.90 3.80
C VAL A 5 3.59 -13.79 2.47
N GLY A 6 4.26 -14.87 2.03
CA GLY A 6 4.91 -14.92 0.73
C GLY A 6 3.95 -14.64 -0.43
N LEU A 7 2.79 -15.28 -0.47
CA LEU A 7 1.77 -15.04 -1.49
C LEU A 7 1.24 -13.61 -1.49
N VAL A 8 1.03 -13.03 -0.30
CA VAL A 8 0.59 -11.64 -0.14
C VAL A 8 1.66 -10.66 -0.63
N VAL A 9 2.94 -10.94 -0.38
CA VAL A 9 4.07 -10.17 -0.93
C VAL A 9 4.11 -10.25 -2.46
N ILE A 10 3.98 -11.47 -3.03
CA ILE A 10 3.95 -11.68 -4.48
C ILE A 10 2.80 -10.90 -5.12
N LEU A 11 1.61 -10.92 -4.51
CA LEU A 11 0.47 -10.12 -4.95
C LEU A 11 0.81 -8.62 -4.95
N GLY A 12 1.44 -8.13 -3.88
CA GLY A 12 1.95 -6.77 -3.77
C GLY A 12 2.86 -6.38 -4.96
N MET A 13 3.87 -7.20 -5.20
CA MET A 13 4.89 -6.98 -6.23
C MET A 13 4.35 -7.09 -7.65
N LEU A 14 3.65 -8.19 -7.96
CA LEU A 14 3.29 -8.54 -9.34
C LEU A 14 1.95 -7.96 -9.80
N VAL A 15 1.06 -7.59 -8.87
CA VAL A 15 -0.29 -7.15 -9.21
C VAL A 15 -0.55 -5.73 -8.71
N ILE A 16 -0.40 -5.49 -7.42
CA ILE A 16 -0.85 -4.24 -6.78
C ILE A 16 -0.04 -3.05 -7.24
N VAL A 17 1.29 -3.12 -7.18
CA VAL A 17 2.15 -2.03 -7.65
C VAL A 17 1.90 -1.70 -9.13
N PRO A 18 2.03 -2.65 -10.08
CA PRO A 18 1.85 -2.32 -11.50
C PRO A 18 0.41 -1.88 -11.83
N LEU A 19 -0.61 -2.41 -11.15
CA LEU A 19 -1.99 -1.96 -11.32
C LEU A 19 -2.16 -0.52 -10.82
N GLY A 20 -1.59 -0.19 -9.66
CA GLY A 20 -1.62 1.16 -9.10
C GLY A 20 -0.87 2.16 -9.98
N LEU A 21 0.31 1.82 -10.50
CA LEU A 21 1.05 2.69 -11.43
C LEU A 21 0.23 3.05 -12.67
N ARG A 22 -0.56 2.11 -13.19
CA ARG A 22 -1.45 2.36 -14.34
C ARG A 22 -2.51 3.43 -14.03
N LEU A 23 -2.98 3.54 -12.79
CA LEU A 23 -4.00 4.52 -12.40
C LEU A 23 -3.47 5.96 -12.31
N THR A 24 -2.15 6.15 -12.27
CA THR A 24 -1.55 7.48 -12.12
C THR A 24 -1.56 8.33 -13.39
N GLU A 25 -1.81 7.70 -14.55
CA GLU A 25 -1.81 8.32 -15.88
C GLU A 25 -0.56 9.16 -16.21
N ASP A 26 0.58 8.90 -15.54
CA ASP A 26 1.86 9.55 -15.82
C ASP A 26 2.67 8.72 -16.84
N PRO A 27 2.96 9.23 -18.05
CA PRO A 27 3.71 8.50 -19.08
C PRO A 27 5.08 7.99 -18.61
N ARG A 28 5.71 8.68 -17.65
CA ARG A 28 7.03 8.26 -17.10
C ARG A 28 6.90 7.01 -16.24
N LEU A 29 5.85 6.95 -15.42
CA LEU A 29 5.53 5.76 -14.61
C LEU A 29 5.09 4.59 -15.48
N ASP A 30 4.56 4.85 -16.68
CA ASP A 30 4.21 3.80 -17.63
C ASP A 30 5.43 3.03 -18.15
N ARG A 31 6.57 3.70 -18.36
CA ARG A 31 7.83 3.04 -18.69
C ARG A 31 8.29 2.14 -17.53
N VAL A 32 8.28 2.66 -16.31
CA VAL A 32 8.62 1.88 -15.10
C VAL A 32 7.70 0.67 -14.97
N ARG A 33 6.39 0.84 -15.15
CA ARG A 33 5.39 -0.23 -15.12
C ARG A 33 5.65 -1.33 -16.16
N ARG A 34 6.07 -0.96 -17.39
CA ARG A 34 6.41 -1.94 -18.44
C ARG A 34 7.66 -2.75 -18.10
N LEU A 35 8.66 -2.10 -17.50
CA LEU A 35 9.91 -2.74 -17.05
C LEU A 35 9.75 -3.46 -15.69
N TRP A 36 8.67 -3.18 -14.95
CA TRP A 36 8.42 -3.70 -13.61
C TRP A 36 8.59 -5.22 -13.47
N PRO A 37 8.12 -6.06 -14.41
CA PRO A 37 8.33 -7.51 -14.32
C PRO A 37 9.81 -7.92 -14.23
N LEU A 38 10.73 -7.15 -14.82
CA LEU A 38 12.18 -7.41 -14.75
C LEU A 38 12.71 -7.29 -13.31
N PHE A 39 12.04 -6.54 -12.44
CA PHE A 39 12.41 -6.36 -11.04
C PHE A 39 11.55 -7.23 -10.11
N ALA A 40 10.25 -7.30 -10.38
CA ALA A 40 9.28 -7.95 -9.52
C ALA A 40 9.29 -9.48 -9.63
N VAL A 41 9.57 -10.05 -10.80
CA VAL A 41 9.67 -11.51 -10.97
C VAL A 41 10.87 -12.08 -10.19
N PRO A 42 12.10 -11.53 -10.32
CA PRO A 42 13.20 -11.92 -9.43
C PRO A 42 12.86 -11.79 -7.95
N GLY A 43 12.26 -10.66 -7.54
CA GLY A 43 11.82 -10.45 -6.16
C GLY A 43 10.87 -11.53 -5.67
N ALA A 44 9.88 -11.92 -6.48
CA ALA A 44 8.96 -13.00 -6.16
C ALA A 44 9.66 -14.37 -6.06
N LEU A 45 10.60 -14.67 -6.98
CA LEU A 45 11.38 -15.90 -6.96
C LEU A 45 12.27 -16.01 -5.71
N SER A 46 12.76 -14.88 -5.17
CA SER A 46 13.56 -14.87 -3.93
C SER A 46 12.84 -15.50 -2.73
N LEU A 47 11.51 -15.49 -2.72
CA LEU A 47 10.68 -16.00 -1.62
C LEU A 47 10.66 -17.54 -1.58
N TRP A 48 10.95 -18.18 -2.71
CA TRP A 48 10.97 -19.64 -2.87
C TRP A 48 12.35 -20.24 -2.61
N LEU A 49 13.38 -19.40 -2.47
CA LEU A 49 14.74 -19.83 -2.15
C LEU A 49 14.98 -19.84 -0.63
N PRO A 50 15.87 -20.73 -0.15
CA PRO A 50 16.44 -20.60 1.18
C PRO A 50 17.08 -19.22 1.37
N ARG A 51 17.05 -18.69 2.59
CA ARG A 51 17.75 -17.44 2.92
C ARG A 51 19.24 -17.59 2.64
N GLY A 52 19.83 -16.56 2.02
CA GLY A 52 21.24 -16.55 1.64
C GLY A 52 21.52 -15.61 0.47
N GLY A 53 22.75 -15.66 -0.05
CA GLY A 53 23.22 -14.74 -1.10
C GLY A 53 22.36 -14.74 -2.37
N ALA A 54 21.90 -15.91 -2.82
CA ALA A 54 21.06 -16.03 -4.02
C ALA A 54 19.69 -15.34 -3.83
N ALA A 55 19.00 -15.62 -2.72
CA ALA A 55 17.72 -14.99 -2.40
C ALA A 55 17.89 -13.47 -2.20
N GLY A 56 18.95 -13.04 -1.49
CA GLY A 56 19.29 -11.63 -1.31
C GLY A 56 19.54 -10.90 -2.64
N THR A 57 20.26 -11.52 -3.57
CA THR A 57 20.55 -10.94 -4.90
C THR A 57 19.28 -10.76 -5.73
N LEU A 58 18.38 -11.75 -5.74
CA LEU A 58 17.09 -11.62 -6.43
C LEU A 58 16.19 -10.56 -5.79
N ALA A 59 16.21 -10.46 -4.45
CA ALA A 59 15.53 -9.37 -3.73
C ALA A 59 16.15 -7.99 -4.05
N LEU A 60 17.46 -7.92 -4.29
CA LEU A 60 18.12 -6.68 -4.68
C LEU A 60 17.66 -6.20 -6.05
N CYS A 61 17.39 -7.11 -7.01
CA CYS A 61 16.76 -6.74 -8.27
C CYS A 61 15.42 -6.02 -8.05
N TYR A 62 14.60 -6.51 -7.10
CA TYR A 62 13.37 -5.83 -6.72
C TYR A 62 13.64 -4.44 -6.11
N ALA A 63 14.62 -4.35 -5.21
CA ALA A 63 15.01 -3.08 -4.60
C ALA A 63 15.43 -2.03 -5.64
N LEU A 64 16.19 -2.40 -6.67
CA LEU A 64 16.54 -1.50 -7.77
C LEU A 64 15.29 -0.94 -8.47
N GLY A 65 14.31 -1.80 -8.75
CA GLY A 65 13.03 -1.36 -9.32
C GLY A 65 12.29 -0.36 -8.43
N THR A 66 12.24 -0.60 -7.12
CA THR A 66 11.62 0.32 -6.16
C THR A 66 12.39 1.63 -6.00
N LEU A 67 13.72 1.65 -6.16
CA LEU A 67 14.51 2.87 -6.16
C LEU A 67 14.25 3.72 -7.41
N VAL A 68 14.14 3.08 -8.58
CA VAL A 68 13.72 3.76 -9.81
C VAL A 68 12.34 4.40 -9.62
N LEU A 69 11.41 3.68 -8.99
CA LEU A 69 10.09 4.20 -8.68
C LEU A 69 10.15 5.38 -7.69
N ALA A 70 10.87 5.24 -6.57
CA ALA A 70 11.03 6.26 -5.55
C ALA A 70 11.69 7.54 -6.10
N ALA A 71 12.65 7.41 -7.02
CA ALA A 71 13.31 8.55 -7.68
C ALA A 71 12.32 9.43 -8.48
N HIS A 72 11.16 8.91 -8.89
CA HIS A 72 10.14 9.74 -9.55
C HIS A 72 9.50 10.74 -8.59
N ALA A 73 9.47 10.48 -7.29
CA ALA A 73 8.87 11.39 -6.31
C ALA A 73 9.56 12.77 -6.26
N PRO A 74 10.89 12.89 -6.02
CA PRO A 74 11.56 14.20 -6.03
C PRO A 74 11.52 14.87 -7.41
N LEU A 75 11.67 14.11 -8.50
CA LEU A 75 11.58 14.64 -9.86
C LEU A 75 10.21 15.26 -10.15
N ARG A 76 9.15 14.64 -9.63
CA ARG A 76 7.78 15.13 -9.78
C ARG A 76 7.55 16.39 -8.94
N LEU A 77 8.06 16.43 -7.70
CA LEU A 77 7.95 17.60 -6.82
C LEU A 77 8.66 18.84 -7.41
N VAL A 78 9.86 18.66 -7.99
CA VAL A 78 10.59 19.74 -8.69
C VAL A 78 9.78 20.29 -9.87
N ARG A 79 9.06 19.43 -10.60
CA ARG A 79 8.24 19.81 -11.75
C ARG A 79 6.93 20.51 -11.35
N THR A 80 6.20 19.98 -10.38
CA THR A 80 4.88 20.51 -10.00
C THR A 80 4.97 21.72 -9.09
N ARG A 81 6.10 21.88 -8.36
CA ARG A 81 6.37 22.95 -7.38
C ARG A 81 5.26 23.14 -6.32
N ARG A 82 4.39 22.15 -6.16
CA ARG A 82 3.25 22.16 -5.22
C ARG A 82 3.04 20.75 -4.69
N ALA A 83 2.99 20.61 -3.37
CA ALA A 83 2.67 19.36 -2.69
C ALA A 83 1.27 19.47 -2.07
N GLY A 84 0.23 19.48 -2.92
CA GLY A 84 -1.15 19.38 -2.43
C GLY A 84 -1.42 18.02 -1.79
N PRO A 85 -2.51 17.87 -1.01
CA PRO A 85 -2.82 16.63 -0.28
C PRO A 85 -2.74 15.35 -1.13
N ALA A 86 -3.40 15.32 -2.30
CA ALA A 86 -3.36 14.17 -3.19
C ALA A 86 -1.95 13.86 -3.73
N GLU A 87 -1.15 14.91 -3.96
CA GLU A 87 0.23 14.75 -4.41
C GLU A 87 1.11 14.18 -3.30
N VAL A 88 0.95 14.62 -2.04
CA VAL A 88 1.64 14.02 -0.88
C VAL A 88 1.33 12.52 -0.79
N ALA A 89 0.07 12.14 -0.96
CA ALA A 89 -0.34 10.74 -0.93
C ALA A 89 0.29 9.93 -2.07
N LEU A 90 0.34 10.48 -3.28
CA LEU A 90 0.99 9.84 -4.42
C LEU A 90 2.51 9.71 -4.22
N LEU A 91 3.20 10.77 -3.77
CA LEU A 91 4.63 10.72 -3.50
C LEU A 91 4.96 9.65 -2.45
N THR A 92 4.13 9.56 -1.41
CA THR A 92 4.21 8.49 -0.40
C THR A 92 4.06 7.12 -1.03
N ALA A 93 3.08 6.94 -1.92
CA ALA A 93 2.90 5.69 -2.64
C ALA A 93 4.13 5.34 -3.48
N LEU A 94 4.76 6.29 -4.16
CA LEU A 94 5.94 6.03 -4.99
C LEU A 94 7.19 5.64 -4.17
N VAL A 95 7.34 6.18 -2.97
CA VAL A 95 8.51 5.96 -2.12
C VAL A 95 8.38 4.68 -1.28
N THR A 96 7.23 4.43 -0.68
CA THR A 96 7.04 3.36 0.30
C THR A 96 7.43 1.93 -0.15
N PRO A 97 7.33 1.52 -1.43
CA PRO A 97 7.87 0.24 -1.89
C PRO A 97 9.37 0.06 -1.64
N SER A 98 10.16 1.14 -1.55
CA SER A 98 11.60 1.02 -1.25
C SER A 98 11.85 0.55 0.18
N VAL A 99 10.97 0.89 1.12
CA VAL A 99 11.02 0.37 2.50
C VAL A 99 10.70 -1.12 2.52
N ALA A 100 9.68 -1.54 1.75
CA ALA A 100 9.36 -2.96 1.57
C ALA A 100 10.55 -3.73 0.98
N ALA A 101 11.23 -3.16 -0.02
CA ALA A 101 12.35 -3.82 -0.67
C ALA A 101 13.60 -3.90 0.22
N LEU A 102 13.89 -2.86 0.99
CA LEU A 102 14.96 -2.88 1.98
C LEU A 102 14.75 -3.99 3.01
N ALA A 103 13.53 -4.11 3.55
CA ALA A 103 13.17 -5.18 4.48
C ALA A 103 13.28 -6.57 3.82
N LEU A 104 12.82 -6.70 2.56
CA LEU A 104 12.94 -7.94 1.80
C LEU A 104 14.39 -8.36 1.59
N VAL A 105 15.28 -7.44 1.18
CA VAL A 105 16.70 -7.74 0.94
C VAL A 105 17.36 -8.24 2.23
N ALA A 106 17.14 -7.54 3.34
CA ALA A 106 17.66 -7.96 4.64
C ALA A 106 17.13 -9.35 5.05
N GLU A 107 15.81 -9.54 4.95
CA GLU A 107 15.15 -10.79 5.35
C GLU A 107 15.56 -11.98 4.49
N ARG A 108 15.69 -11.79 3.16
CA ARG A 108 16.15 -12.81 2.21
C ARG A 108 17.64 -13.10 2.31
N SER A 109 18.44 -12.12 2.72
CA SER A 109 19.85 -12.32 3.03
C SER A 109 20.07 -12.95 4.40
N GLY A 110 19.02 -13.12 5.21
CA GLY A 110 19.12 -13.68 6.57
C GLY A 110 19.71 -12.72 7.60
N HIS A 111 19.70 -11.41 7.33
CA HIS A 111 20.26 -10.38 8.21
C HIS A 111 19.15 -9.62 8.93
N ALA A 112 19.29 -9.46 10.25
CA ALA A 112 18.50 -8.49 11.00
C ALA A 112 18.89 -7.07 10.55
N LEU A 113 17.94 -6.13 10.60
CA LEU A 113 18.16 -4.77 10.14
C LEU A 113 17.57 -3.80 11.16
N PHE A 114 18.37 -2.80 11.59
CA PHE A 114 18.00 -1.81 12.60
C PHE A 114 17.46 -2.41 13.92
N GLY A 115 17.94 -3.59 14.31
CA GLY A 115 17.46 -4.31 15.50
C GLY A 115 16.20 -5.14 15.27
N PHE A 116 15.56 -5.07 14.10
CA PHE A 116 14.39 -5.89 13.77
C PHE A 116 14.80 -7.29 13.31
N GLY A 117 14.20 -8.30 13.93
CA GLY A 117 14.35 -9.69 13.54
C GLY A 117 13.65 -10.03 12.22
N LEU A 118 14.01 -11.18 11.64
CA LEU A 118 13.51 -11.63 10.32
C LEU A 118 11.98 -11.77 10.24
N GLY A 119 11.31 -12.05 11.35
CA GLY A 119 9.85 -12.13 11.41
C GLY A 119 9.18 -10.79 11.15
N ILE A 120 9.66 -9.73 11.82
CA ILE A 120 9.17 -8.36 11.65
C ILE A 120 9.47 -7.90 10.23
N LEU A 121 10.71 -8.06 9.75
CA LEU A 121 11.09 -7.69 8.39
C LEU A 121 10.21 -8.36 7.33
N ALA A 122 9.84 -9.63 7.51
CA ALA A 122 8.94 -10.33 6.61
C ALA A 122 7.53 -9.72 6.58
N LEU A 123 7.03 -9.20 7.70
CA LEU A 123 5.73 -8.52 7.80
C LEU A 123 5.78 -7.06 7.33
N THR A 124 6.95 -6.41 7.42
CA THR A 124 7.20 -5.07 6.87
C THR A 124 6.97 -5.04 5.37
N VAL A 125 7.40 -6.07 4.63
CA VAL A 125 7.25 -6.14 3.17
C VAL A 125 5.80 -5.95 2.72
N PRO A 126 4.83 -6.80 3.11
CA PRO A 126 3.44 -6.60 2.70
C PRO A 126 2.87 -5.30 3.29
N HIS A 127 3.21 -4.93 4.53
CA HIS A 127 2.69 -3.68 5.14
C HIS A 127 2.96 -2.46 4.25
N PHE A 128 4.18 -2.31 3.72
CA PHE A 128 4.51 -1.19 2.84
C PHE A 128 3.99 -1.32 1.40
N HIS A 129 3.64 -2.51 0.92
CA HIS A 129 2.90 -2.66 -0.35
C HIS A 129 1.43 -2.23 -0.21
N PHE A 130 0.79 -2.51 0.93
CA PHE A 130 -0.63 -2.26 1.11
C PHE A 130 -0.92 -0.96 1.86
N ALA A 131 -0.42 -0.79 3.08
CA ALA A 131 -0.59 0.42 3.87
C ALA A 131 0.28 1.59 3.37
N GLY A 132 1.49 1.29 2.87
CA GLY A 132 2.34 2.29 2.22
C GLY A 132 1.84 2.66 0.83
N PHE A 133 1.97 1.75 -0.13
CA PHE A 133 1.66 2.03 -1.53
C PHE A 133 0.17 2.11 -1.82
N ALA A 134 -0.59 1.02 -1.62
CA ALA A 134 -1.97 0.95 -2.11
C ALA A 134 -2.90 1.94 -1.40
N ALA A 135 -2.80 2.02 -0.07
CA ALA A 135 -3.61 2.92 0.75
C ALA A 135 -3.33 4.40 0.42
N ALA A 136 -2.06 4.81 0.35
CA ALA A 136 -1.73 6.19 0.01
C ALA A 136 -2.17 6.54 -1.42
N LEU A 137 -1.98 5.63 -2.39
CA LEU A 137 -2.45 5.84 -3.76
C LEU A 137 -3.97 6.00 -3.80
N VAL A 138 -4.72 5.10 -3.17
CA VAL A 138 -6.20 5.15 -3.14
C VAL A 138 -6.68 6.41 -2.42
N ALA A 139 -6.04 6.83 -1.32
CA ALA A 139 -6.35 8.08 -0.63
C ALA A 139 -6.15 9.30 -1.54
N GLY A 140 -5.06 9.33 -2.31
CA GLY A 140 -4.80 10.38 -3.31
C GLY A 140 -5.87 10.40 -4.41
N LEU A 141 -6.23 9.24 -4.97
CA LEU A 141 -7.27 9.12 -6.00
C LEU A 141 -8.64 9.57 -5.48
N VAL A 142 -8.99 9.22 -4.24
CA VAL A 142 -10.24 9.67 -3.60
C VAL A 142 -10.22 11.17 -3.38
N CYS A 143 -9.10 11.74 -2.95
CA CYS A 143 -8.96 13.19 -2.80
C CYS A 143 -9.09 13.94 -4.12
N CYS A 144 -8.62 13.37 -5.24
CA CYS A 144 -8.81 13.97 -6.56
C CYS A 144 -10.26 13.90 -7.04
N ALA A 145 -10.98 12.82 -6.69
CA ALA A 145 -12.37 12.62 -7.10
C ALA A 145 -13.37 13.47 -6.30
N GLU A 146 -13.02 13.86 -5.06
CA GLU A 146 -13.88 14.62 -4.15
C GLU A 146 -13.10 15.84 -3.64
N ASP A 147 -13.30 17.02 -4.26
CA ASP A 147 -12.67 18.26 -3.80
C ASP A 147 -13.37 18.78 -2.54
N GLY A 148 -12.94 18.23 -1.40
CA GLY A 148 -13.50 18.55 -0.11
C GLY A 148 -12.56 18.24 1.05
N PRO A 149 -12.87 18.72 2.27
CA PRO A 149 -12.04 18.56 3.44
C PRO A 149 -11.81 17.08 3.80
N ALA A 150 -12.80 16.21 3.58
CA ALA A 150 -12.67 14.78 3.82
C ALA A 150 -11.63 14.12 2.91
N GLY A 151 -11.62 14.44 1.61
CA GLY A 151 -10.63 13.92 0.67
C GLY A 151 -9.21 14.36 1.05
N ARG A 152 -9.04 15.64 1.38
CA ARG A 152 -7.75 16.21 1.82
C ARG A 152 -7.27 15.59 3.14
N PHE A 153 -8.18 15.41 4.09
CA PHE A 153 -7.90 14.73 5.35
C PHE A 153 -7.40 13.31 5.10
N ALA A 154 -8.10 12.51 4.29
CA ALA A 154 -7.67 11.16 3.95
C ALA A 154 -6.27 11.13 3.29
N ALA A 155 -6.03 12.01 2.33
CA ALA A 155 -4.75 12.06 1.60
C ALA A 155 -3.56 12.52 2.45
N LEU A 156 -3.77 13.22 3.57
CA LEU A 156 -2.71 13.61 4.50
C LEU A 156 -2.56 12.62 5.67
N SER A 157 -3.68 12.15 6.23
CA SER A 157 -3.68 11.26 7.40
C SER A 157 -3.16 9.87 7.08
N VAL A 158 -3.41 9.32 5.88
CA VAL A 158 -2.90 7.99 5.51
C VAL A 158 -1.37 7.97 5.43
N PRO A 159 -0.70 8.88 4.69
CA PRO A 159 0.76 9.01 4.75
C PRO A 159 1.31 9.28 6.14
N SER A 160 0.72 10.25 6.85
CA SER A 160 1.22 10.67 8.16
C SER A 160 1.08 9.56 9.20
N GLY A 161 -0.05 8.85 9.21
CA GLY A 161 -0.28 7.70 10.07
C GLY A 161 0.66 6.54 9.77
N THR A 162 0.90 6.24 8.49
CA THR A 162 1.88 5.21 8.08
C THR A 162 3.30 5.58 8.52
N LEU A 163 3.69 6.86 8.39
CA LEU A 163 4.97 7.35 8.88
C LEU A 163 5.08 7.25 10.40
N LEU A 164 4.04 7.62 11.14
CA LEU A 164 4.01 7.53 12.60
C LEU A 164 4.10 6.07 13.08
N VAL A 165 3.40 5.14 12.43
CA VAL A 165 3.54 3.69 12.72
C VAL A 165 4.98 3.24 12.51
N LEU A 166 5.59 3.61 11.37
CA LEU A 166 7.00 3.30 11.11
C LEU A 166 7.93 3.88 12.17
N LEU A 167 7.73 5.14 12.57
CA LEU A 167 8.51 5.76 13.64
C LEU A 167 8.29 5.06 14.99
N GLY A 168 7.08 4.59 15.26
CA GLY A 168 6.74 3.84 16.46
C GLY A 168 7.56 2.57 16.65
N TYR A 169 7.95 1.90 15.55
CA TYR A 169 8.89 0.79 15.64
C TYR A 169 10.26 1.15 16.24
N PHE A 170 10.64 2.43 16.22
CA PHE A 170 11.89 2.93 16.79
C PHE A 170 11.69 3.66 18.12
N THR A 171 10.53 4.31 18.33
CA THR A 171 10.30 5.19 19.48
C THR A 171 9.38 4.59 20.54
N GLY A 172 8.70 3.49 20.25
CA GLY A 172 7.88 2.73 21.18
C GLY A 172 6.39 2.67 20.82
N GLU A 173 5.70 1.75 21.48
CA GLU A 173 4.32 1.32 21.20
C GLU A 173 3.29 2.44 21.29
N GLY A 174 3.49 3.44 22.16
CA GLY A 174 2.59 4.60 22.25
C GLY A 174 2.59 5.46 20.98
N THR A 175 3.74 5.58 20.31
CA THR A 175 3.83 6.28 19.01
C THR A 175 3.19 5.43 17.91
N GLU A 176 3.37 4.10 17.96
CA GLU A 176 2.74 3.18 17.04
C GLU A 176 1.20 3.23 17.14
N LEU A 177 0.65 3.25 18.37
CA LEU A 177 -0.78 3.42 18.62
C LEU A 177 -1.30 4.76 18.08
N ALA A 178 -0.60 5.86 18.34
CA ALA A 178 -0.97 7.16 17.80
C ALA A 178 -0.99 7.15 16.26
N GLY A 179 0.01 6.54 15.64
CA GLY A 179 0.07 6.33 14.19
C GLY A 179 -1.09 5.48 13.68
N ALA A 180 -1.42 4.38 14.36
CA ALA A 180 -2.53 3.49 14.02
C ALA A 180 -3.89 4.21 14.10
N VAL A 181 -4.09 5.10 15.08
CA VAL A 181 -5.28 5.93 15.21
C VAL A 181 -5.39 6.93 14.05
N VAL A 182 -4.32 7.65 13.73
CA VAL A 182 -4.30 8.61 12.61
C VAL A 182 -4.55 7.90 11.28
N LEU A 183 -3.86 6.78 11.05
CA LEU A 183 -4.02 5.97 9.85
C LEU A 183 -5.46 5.45 9.74
N THR A 184 -6.04 4.92 10.83
CA THR A 184 -7.40 4.40 10.85
C THR A 184 -8.42 5.48 10.52
N ALA A 185 -8.31 6.68 11.11
CA ALA A 185 -9.20 7.79 10.81
C ALA A 185 -9.15 8.16 9.31
N GLY A 186 -7.94 8.19 8.73
CA GLY A 186 -7.75 8.39 7.30
C GLY A 186 -8.40 7.30 6.46
N MET A 187 -8.15 6.04 6.79
CA MET A 187 -8.66 4.88 6.06
C MET A 187 -10.20 4.74 6.18
N TRP A 188 -10.80 5.07 7.31
CA TRP A 188 -12.26 5.15 7.43
C TRP A 188 -12.84 6.29 6.59
N THR A 189 -12.12 7.40 6.46
CA THR A 189 -12.51 8.48 5.53
C THR A 189 -12.44 8.01 4.08
N VAL A 190 -11.37 7.28 3.70
CA VAL A 190 -11.26 6.61 2.39
C VAL A 190 -12.43 5.64 2.17
N ALA A 191 -12.78 4.84 3.18
CA ALA A 191 -13.90 3.89 3.11
C ALA A 191 -15.23 4.61 2.89
N LEU A 192 -15.50 5.68 3.64
CA LEU A 192 -16.72 6.49 3.52
C LEU A 192 -16.87 7.08 2.10
N LEU A 193 -15.83 7.72 1.59
CA LEU A 193 -15.85 8.33 0.26
C LEU A 193 -15.95 7.28 -0.85
N THR A 194 -15.27 6.13 -0.68
CA THR A 194 -15.38 4.98 -1.58
C THR A 194 -16.79 4.38 -1.56
N TRP A 195 -17.43 4.30 -0.40
CA TRP A 195 -18.82 3.85 -0.27
C TRP A 195 -19.81 4.80 -0.93
N ARG A 196 -19.66 6.12 -0.75
CA ARG A 196 -20.46 7.12 -1.46
C ARG A 196 -20.32 6.97 -2.97
N THR A 197 -19.08 6.78 -3.43
CA THR A 197 -18.78 6.50 -4.85
C THR A 197 -19.47 5.22 -5.34
N ALA A 198 -19.56 4.18 -4.50
CA ALA A 198 -20.23 2.92 -4.82
C ALA A 198 -21.75 3.07 -5.00
N ARG A 199 -22.36 4.00 -4.24
CA ARG A 199 -23.81 4.27 -4.22
C ARG A 199 -24.24 5.35 -5.22
N ALA A 200 -23.33 5.95 -5.95
CA ALA A 200 -23.64 6.98 -6.95
C ALA A 200 -24.54 6.41 -8.06
N PRO A 201 -25.56 7.17 -8.53
CA PRO A 201 -26.40 6.77 -9.66
C PRO A 201 -25.59 6.48 -10.93
N GLY A 202 -26.11 5.59 -11.78
CA GLY A 202 -25.45 5.23 -13.05
C GLY A 202 -24.22 4.34 -12.91
N ARG A 203 -23.92 3.81 -11.72
CA ARG A 203 -22.81 2.89 -11.50
C ARG A 203 -23.15 1.48 -11.97
N ASP A 204 -22.27 0.85 -12.75
CA ASP A 204 -22.42 -0.56 -13.10
C ASP A 204 -22.27 -1.46 -11.86
N ARG A 205 -23.01 -2.57 -11.84
CA ARG A 205 -23.08 -3.49 -10.69
C ARG A 205 -21.71 -4.00 -10.26
N THR A 206 -20.81 -4.29 -11.20
CA THR A 206 -19.48 -4.83 -10.90
C THR A 206 -18.62 -3.81 -10.17
N THR A 207 -18.53 -2.58 -10.71
CA THR A 207 -17.77 -1.51 -10.06
C THR A 207 -18.37 -1.13 -8.70
N GLY A 208 -19.71 -1.10 -8.59
CA GLY A 208 -20.40 -0.87 -7.32
C GLY A 208 -20.05 -1.91 -6.25
N VAL A 209 -20.07 -3.21 -6.60
CA VAL A 209 -19.71 -4.29 -5.68
C VAL A 209 -18.24 -4.21 -5.26
N LEU A 210 -17.31 -3.97 -6.20
CA LEU A 210 -15.88 -3.85 -5.87
C LEU A 210 -15.61 -2.70 -4.89
N LEU A 211 -16.23 -1.53 -5.10
CA LEU A 211 -16.09 -0.39 -4.18
C LEU A 211 -16.74 -0.67 -2.82
N ALA A 212 -17.92 -1.30 -2.79
CA ALA A 212 -18.62 -1.65 -1.57
C ALA A 212 -17.83 -2.66 -0.72
N VAL A 213 -17.30 -3.71 -1.35
CA VAL A 213 -16.43 -4.71 -0.69
C VAL A 213 -15.17 -4.03 -0.16
N SER A 214 -14.52 -3.20 -0.97
CA SER A 214 -13.32 -2.47 -0.56
C SER A 214 -13.56 -1.60 0.67
N ALA A 215 -14.64 -0.81 0.68
CA ALA A 215 -15.00 0.04 1.81
C ALA A 215 -15.34 -0.78 3.07
N ALA A 216 -16.15 -1.84 2.95
CA ALA A 216 -16.57 -2.65 4.09
C ALA A 216 -15.39 -3.41 4.73
N VAL A 217 -14.54 -4.04 3.91
CA VAL A 217 -13.35 -4.74 4.41
C VAL A 217 -12.36 -3.76 5.02
N LEU A 218 -12.21 -2.57 4.45
CA LEU A 218 -11.32 -1.57 5.01
C LEU A 218 -11.74 -1.17 6.44
N VAL A 219 -13.04 -0.95 6.68
CA VAL A 219 -13.53 -0.65 8.04
C VAL A 219 -13.18 -1.78 9.01
N ALA A 220 -13.49 -3.03 8.66
CA ALA A 220 -13.24 -4.19 9.52
C ALA A 220 -11.74 -4.38 9.81
N THR A 221 -10.88 -4.25 8.79
CA THR A 221 -9.44 -4.43 8.96
C THR A 221 -8.78 -3.32 9.78
N MET A 222 -9.31 -2.09 9.74
CA MET A 222 -8.82 -1.02 10.61
C MET A 222 -9.23 -1.21 12.08
N VAL A 223 -10.40 -1.81 12.35
CA VAL A 223 -10.77 -2.22 13.73
C VAL A 223 -9.76 -3.24 14.27
N LEU A 224 -9.37 -4.22 13.45
CA LEU A 224 -8.32 -5.18 13.83
C LEU A 224 -6.98 -4.50 14.11
N ALA A 225 -6.60 -3.51 13.29
CA ALA A 225 -5.36 -2.76 13.48
C ALA A 225 -5.36 -1.98 14.80
N LEU A 226 -6.46 -1.28 15.11
CA LEU A 226 -6.60 -0.56 16.38
C LEU A 226 -6.61 -1.50 17.58
N SER A 227 -7.33 -2.63 17.49
CA SER A 227 -7.35 -3.63 18.55
C SER A 227 -5.97 -4.19 18.83
N TRP A 228 -5.18 -4.44 17.77
CA TRP A 228 -3.81 -4.92 17.91
C TRP A 228 -2.90 -3.86 18.53
N ALA A 229 -2.88 -2.64 17.98
CA ALA A 229 -2.00 -1.57 18.47
C ALA A 229 -2.35 -1.13 19.90
N LEU A 230 -3.63 -1.13 20.27
CA LEU A 230 -4.07 -0.84 21.62
C LEU A 230 -3.61 -1.95 22.58
N GLY A 231 -3.75 -3.21 22.18
CA GLY A 231 -3.31 -4.35 22.97
C GLY A 231 -1.81 -4.35 23.22
N GLU A 232 -1.01 -4.07 22.20
CA GLU A 232 0.44 -3.93 22.34
C GLU A 232 0.78 -2.84 23.37
N ALA A 233 0.26 -1.63 23.17
CA ALA A 233 0.59 -0.47 24.01
C ALA A 233 0.05 -0.52 25.45
N THR A 234 -0.91 -1.40 25.76
CA THR A 234 -1.57 -1.46 27.09
C THR A 234 -1.47 -2.82 27.77
N GLY A 235 -0.95 -3.83 27.09
CA GLY A 235 -0.95 -5.22 27.55
C GLY A 235 -2.32 -5.90 27.53
N LEU A 236 -3.35 -5.27 26.93
CA LEU A 236 -4.66 -5.91 26.77
C LEU A 236 -4.60 -7.10 25.79
N PRO A 237 -5.46 -8.12 25.95
CA PRO A 237 -5.51 -9.25 25.03
C PRO A 237 -5.73 -8.78 23.58
N HIS A 238 -4.89 -9.25 22.68
CA HIS A 238 -4.93 -8.87 21.27
C HIS A 238 -4.59 -10.04 20.35
N PRO A 239 -4.97 -9.94 19.06
CA PRO A 239 -4.61 -10.92 18.04
C PRO A 239 -3.11 -11.23 17.97
N THR A 240 -2.77 -12.50 17.74
CA THR A 240 -1.40 -12.87 17.38
C THR A 240 -1.02 -12.32 16.00
N LEU A 241 0.28 -12.13 15.73
CA LEU A 241 0.77 -11.70 14.41
C LEU A 241 0.32 -12.63 13.27
N THR A 242 0.27 -13.94 13.52
CA THR A 242 -0.24 -14.91 12.53
C THR A 242 -1.71 -14.65 12.21
N TRP A 243 -2.54 -14.36 13.23
CA TRP A 243 -3.94 -14.01 13.04
C TRP A 243 -4.10 -12.68 12.29
N MET A 244 -3.29 -11.68 12.63
CA MET A 244 -3.25 -10.40 11.92
C MET A 244 -2.89 -10.58 10.45
N ALA A 245 -1.89 -11.39 10.12
CA ALA A 245 -1.54 -11.68 8.74
C ALA A 245 -2.70 -12.35 7.97
N ALA A 246 -3.39 -13.30 8.60
CA ALA A 246 -4.50 -14.05 8.01
C ALA A 246 -5.79 -13.24 7.83
N THR A 247 -6.04 -12.26 8.69
CA THR A 247 -7.28 -11.48 8.70
C THR A 247 -7.04 -10.06 8.18
N HIS A 248 -6.34 -9.24 8.95
CA HIS A 248 -6.01 -7.86 8.60
C HIS A 248 -5.17 -7.79 7.31
N GLY A 249 -4.10 -8.58 7.20
CA GLY A 249 -3.19 -8.58 6.05
C GLY A 249 -3.90 -9.04 4.77
N LEU A 250 -4.50 -10.23 4.79
CA LEU A 250 -5.22 -10.77 3.63
C LEU A 250 -6.44 -9.92 3.24
N GLY A 251 -7.19 -9.44 4.22
CA GLY A 251 -8.33 -8.53 4.01
C GLY A 251 -7.90 -7.23 3.35
N ASN A 252 -6.80 -6.62 3.80
CA ASN A 252 -6.26 -5.43 3.15
C ASN A 252 -5.77 -5.71 1.73
N ALA A 253 -5.18 -6.88 1.50
CA ALA A 253 -4.61 -7.23 0.20
C ALA A 253 -5.68 -7.49 -0.87
N LEU A 254 -6.62 -8.39 -0.59
CA LEU A 254 -7.64 -8.83 -1.55
C LEU A 254 -8.91 -7.99 -1.45
N GLY A 255 -9.41 -7.76 -0.24
CA GLY A 255 -10.68 -7.09 -0.02
C GLY A 255 -10.60 -5.59 -0.24
N PHE A 256 -9.62 -4.91 0.36
CA PHE A 256 -9.43 -3.48 0.19
C PHE A 256 -8.68 -3.12 -1.10
N ALA A 257 -7.39 -3.46 -1.18
CA ALA A 257 -6.48 -2.91 -2.19
C ALA A 257 -6.82 -3.38 -3.60
N LEU A 258 -6.90 -4.70 -3.81
CA LEU A 258 -7.21 -5.25 -5.13
C LEU A 258 -8.57 -4.75 -5.65
N CYS A 259 -9.62 -4.83 -4.83
CA CYS A 259 -10.95 -4.34 -5.20
C CYS A 259 -10.97 -2.84 -5.50
N ALA A 260 -10.32 -2.01 -4.68
CA ALA A 260 -10.23 -0.56 -4.90
C ALA A 260 -9.57 -0.25 -6.25
N LEU A 261 -8.40 -0.87 -6.51
CA LEU A 261 -7.63 -0.59 -7.72
C LEU A 261 -8.36 -1.08 -8.98
N LEU A 262 -9.00 -2.26 -8.93
CA LEU A 262 -9.81 -2.77 -10.04
C LEU A 262 -11.03 -1.89 -10.32
N ALA A 263 -11.74 -1.46 -9.27
CA ALA A 263 -12.87 -0.55 -9.43
C ALA A 263 -12.44 0.79 -10.05
N ARG A 264 -11.35 1.38 -9.57
CA ARG A 264 -10.82 2.65 -10.10
C ARG A 264 -10.36 2.52 -11.56
N ARG A 265 -9.75 1.38 -11.93
CA ARG A 265 -9.40 1.09 -13.33
C ARG A 265 -10.64 1.03 -14.23
N ARG A 266 -11.71 0.38 -13.76
CA ARG A 266 -12.99 0.34 -14.50
C ARG A 266 -13.56 1.74 -14.68
N LEU A 267 -13.54 2.57 -13.64
CA LEU A 267 -14.00 3.96 -13.72
C LEU A 267 -13.23 4.77 -14.76
N GLN A 268 -11.90 4.70 -14.78
CA GLN A 268 -11.07 5.38 -15.78
C GLN A 268 -11.37 4.93 -17.21
N THR A 269 -11.66 3.63 -17.40
CA THR A 269 -11.95 3.07 -18.72
C THR A 269 -13.31 3.54 -19.23
N LEU A 270 -14.33 3.60 -18.35
CA LEU A 270 -15.68 4.05 -18.70
C LEU A 270 -15.75 5.56 -18.98
N THR A 271 -14.85 6.36 -18.41
CA THR A 271 -14.80 7.81 -18.64
C THR A 271 -13.99 8.21 -19.88
N ARG A 272 -13.23 7.29 -20.48
CA ARG A 272 -12.56 7.55 -21.77
C ARG A 272 -13.56 7.27 -22.90
N PRO A 273 -13.95 8.26 -23.72
CA PRO A 273 -14.66 7.98 -24.96
C PRO A 273 -13.75 7.16 -25.87
N GLU A 274 -14.28 6.15 -26.55
CA GLU A 274 -13.59 5.49 -27.66
C GLU A 274 -13.32 6.55 -28.75
N GLY A 275 -12.08 7.07 -28.85
CA GLY A 275 -11.71 7.96 -29.96
C GLY A 275 -10.68 9.09 -29.75
N GLY A 276 -9.93 9.17 -28.64
CA GLY A 276 -8.85 10.18 -28.51
C GLY A 276 -7.48 9.63 -28.95
N PRO A 277 -6.71 10.29 -29.84
CA PRO A 277 -5.47 9.73 -30.37
C PRO A 277 -4.35 9.62 -29.31
N ALA A 278 -3.52 8.59 -29.50
CA ALA A 278 -2.36 8.23 -28.69
C ALA A 278 -1.18 9.21 -28.84
#